data_AF-A0A1W1W1D0-F1
#
_entry.id   AF-A0A1W1W1D0-F1
#
_cell.length_a   1.000
_cell.length_b   1.000
_cell.length_c   1.000
_cell.angle_alpha   90.00
_cell.angle_beta   90.00
_cell.angle_gamma   90.00
#
_symmetry.space_group_name_H-M   'P 1'
#
loop_
_entity.id
_entity.type
_entity.pdbx_description
1 polymer ?
#
loop_
_entity_poly.entity_id
_entity_poly.type
_entity_poly.pdbx_seq_one_letter_code
_entity_poly.pdbx_strand_id
1 'polypeptide(L)'
;MPSDLESWARLVHSYEEIPQSFKEIAPPELENLSRFKEFPYMILAPEDSWGFRRTNPKLVYLTKDDTVCYLELKGRHLVSKRVPLGSILCLEHGTFLLYSWVKLIYSQNNNQDFLLVEFNSVVEEIFLPFIKTVRQSFLKGPVFYKSVPKTYGDEEKYAFLLREDFKFYNYCRKSLLPEEEVIYCFYQPEVYIRWLYFFKKVICPSHLLLLTRQELILLEERPGLGASSKYGIIRKYIPLNKVDGLRLSQMNIGEIPFLSVEIGLSNNTTFIQLFSPRYQEAFLEMVNKMSLKK
;
A
#
# COMPACT_ATOMS: atom_id res chain seq x y z
N MET A 1 -28.89 -6.23 18.10
CA MET A 1 -27.91 -6.51 17.02
C MET A 1 -27.69 -5.19 16.31
N PRO A 2 -26.45 -4.71 16.16
CA PRO A 2 -26.18 -3.63 15.23
C PRO A 2 -26.76 -4.05 13.87
N SER A 3 -27.48 -3.16 13.19
CA SER A 3 -27.98 -3.47 11.84
C SER A 3 -26.79 -3.81 10.93
N ASP A 4 -26.94 -4.72 9.97
CA ASP A 4 -25.84 -5.16 9.09
C ASP A 4 -25.10 -3.98 8.40
N LEU A 5 -25.76 -2.83 8.25
CA LEU A 5 -25.19 -1.56 7.77
C LEU A 5 -24.09 -0.95 8.66
N GLU A 6 -24.03 -1.32 9.94
CA GLU A 6 -23.00 -0.86 10.89
C GLU A 6 -21.79 -1.79 10.95
N SER A 7 -21.81 -2.91 10.22
CA SER A 7 -20.74 -3.93 10.27
C SER A 7 -19.61 -3.67 9.27
N TRP A 8 -19.83 -2.84 8.25
CA TRP A 8 -18.83 -2.58 7.20
C TRP A 8 -18.33 -1.14 7.24
N ALA A 9 -17.11 -0.95 6.72
CA ALA A 9 -16.60 0.39 6.54
C ALA A 9 -17.49 1.19 5.58
N ARG A 10 -17.70 2.47 5.88
CA ARG A 10 -18.59 3.35 5.11
C ARG A 10 -18.04 4.77 5.06
N LEU A 11 -18.50 5.52 4.05
CA LEU A 11 -18.29 6.97 4.03
C LEU A 11 -19.15 7.64 5.10
N VAL A 12 -18.62 8.72 5.64
CA VAL A 12 -19.31 9.63 6.54
C VAL A 12 -19.48 10.93 5.78
N HIS A 13 -20.72 11.34 5.55
CA HIS A 13 -21.04 12.53 4.74
C HIS A 13 -21.32 13.78 5.57
N SER A 14 -21.50 13.62 6.88
CA SER A 14 -21.88 14.70 7.79
C SER A 14 -21.36 14.45 9.21
N TYR A 15 -21.30 15.50 10.03
CA TYR A 15 -20.88 15.38 11.43
C TYR A 15 -21.86 14.51 12.22
N GLU A 16 -23.15 14.59 11.88
CA GLU A 16 -24.26 13.86 12.49
C GLU A 16 -24.07 12.34 12.36
N GLU A 17 -23.51 11.87 11.23
CA GLU A 17 -23.25 10.45 10.95
C GLU A 17 -22.07 9.84 11.73
N ILE A 18 -21.23 10.66 12.37
CA ILE A 18 -20.15 10.17 13.21
C ILE A 18 -20.75 9.53 14.47
N PRO A 19 -20.33 8.29 14.85
CA PRO A 19 -20.85 7.63 16.05
C PRO A 19 -20.62 8.47 17.32
N GLN A 20 -21.61 8.44 18.22
CA GLN A 20 -21.57 9.21 19.46
C GLN A 20 -20.34 8.89 20.32
N SER A 21 -19.89 7.63 20.31
CA SER A 21 -18.68 7.18 21.01
C SER A 21 -17.40 7.90 20.55
N PHE A 22 -17.33 8.30 19.28
CA PHE A 22 -16.24 9.16 18.81
C PHE A 22 -16.46 10.60 19.30
N LYS A 23 -17.68 11.15 19.19
CA LYS A 23 -18.00 12.54 19.56
C LYS A 23 -17.74 12.84 21.04
N GLU A 24 -18.10 11.94 21.94
CA GLU A 24 -17.96 12.14 23.40
C GLU A 24 -16.51 12.29 23.87
N ILE A 25 -15.58 11.67 23.13
CA ILE A 25 -14.15 11.61 23.47
C ILE A 25 -13.33 12.32 22.38
N ALA A 26 -14.01 12.96 21.43
CA ALA A 26 -13.39 13.56 20.27
C ALA A 26 -12.51 14.73 20.69
N PRO A 27 -11.38 14.93 19.97
CA PRO A 27 -10.65 16.17 20.12
C PRO A 27 -11.48 17.33 19.52
N PRO A 28 -11.35 18.58 20.00
CA PRO A 28 -12.17 19.73 19.59
C PRO A 28 -12.23 19.97 18.08
N GLU A 29 -11.21 19.52 17.35
CA GLU A 29 -11.13 19.62 15.90
C GLU A 29 -12.20 18.78 15.18
N LEU A 30 -12.69 17.70 15.79
CA LEU A 30 -13.79 16.93 15.22
C LEU A 30 -15.09 17.73 15.27
N GLU A 31 -15.33 18.50 16.34
CA GLU A 31 -16.50 19.38 16.44
C GLU A 31 -16.44 20.50 15.39
N ASN A 32 -15.24 21.00 15.10
CA ASN A 32 -15.02 21.98 14.03
C ASN A 32 -15.40 21.43 12.64
N LEU A 33 -15.55 20.11 12.48
CA LEU A 33 -15.99 19.53 11.21
C LEU A 33 -17.39 19.99 10.80
N SER A 34 -18.28 20.21 11.78
CA SER A 34 -19.64 20.73 11.57
C SER A 34 -19.66 22.12 10.93
N ARG A 35 -18.54 22.86 11.00
CA ARG A 35 -18.42 24.24 10.52
C ARG A 35 -17.82 24.32 9.11
N PHE A 36 -17.30 23.22 8.56
CA PHE A 36 -16.78 23.26 7.20
C PHE A 36 -17.91 23.36 6.19
N LYS A 37 -17.72 24.24 5.19
CA LYS A 37 -18.63 24.35 4.04
C LYS A 37 -18.72 23.06 3.23
N GLU A 38 -17.66 22.25 3.25
CA GLU A 38 -17.56 20.95 2.58
C GLU A 38 -17.03 19.94 3.59
N PHE A 39 -17.76 18.85 3.80
CA PHE A 39 -17.36 17.79 4.71
C PHE A 39 -16.16 17.01 4.11
N PRO A 40 -15.11 16.69 4.89
CA PRO A 40 -13.96 15.98 4.36
C PRO A 40 -14.32 14.57 3.90
N TYR A 41 -13.53 14.02 2.98
CA TYR A 41 -13.64 12.61 2.62
C TYR A 41 -13.23 11.76 3.83
N MET A 42 -14.23 11.20 4.50
CA MET A 42 -14.09 10.51 5.77
C MET A 42 -14.63 9.09 5.65
N ILE A 43 -13.84 8.15 6.17
CA ILE A 43 -14.18 6.73 6.22
C ILE A 43 -14.26 6.32 7.69
N LEU A 44 -15.39 5.74 8.08
CA LEU A 44 -15.55 5.03 9.34
C LEU A 44 -15.38 3.54 9.05
N ALA A 45 -14.41 2.90 9.69
CA ALA A 45 -14.28 1.46 9.77
C ALA A 45 -14.76 1.00 11.16
N PRO A 46 -15.87 0.25 11.27
CA PRO A 46 -16.41 -0.16 12.56
C PRO A 46 -15.52 -1.21 13.27
N GLU A 47 -15.91 -1.58 14.49
CA GLU A 47 -15.34 -2.77 15.13
C GLU A 47 -15.68 -3.99 14.29
N ASP A 48 -14.72 -4.87 14.07
CA ASP A 48 -14.94 -6.10 13.29
C ASP A 48 -14.05 -7.24 13.78
N SER A 49 -14.43 -8.47 13.43
CA SER A 49 -13.69 -9.69 13.71
C SER A 49 -13.34 -10.45 12.44
N TRP A 50 -12.05 -10.50 12.11
CA TRP A 50 -11.50 -11.23 10.98
C TRP A 50 -10.87 -12.53 11.47
N GLY A 51 -11.72 -13.56 11.65
CA GLY A 51 -11.31 -14.82 12.28
C GLY A 51 -10.90 -14.59 13.74
N PHE A 52 -9.63 -14.81 14.07
CA PHE A 52 -9.10 -14.56 15.42
C PHE A 52 -8.70 -13.10 15.68
N ARG A 53 -8.71 -12.24 14.65
CA ARG A 53 -8.32 -10.83 14.79
C ARG A 53 -9.55 -10.01 15.12
N ARG A 54 -9.49 -9.19 16.17
CA ARG A 54 -10.48 -8.14 16.43
C ARG A 54 -9.85 -6.79 16.14
N THR A 55 -10.57 -5.95 15.42
CA THR A 55 -10.16 -4.58 15.10
C THR A 55 -11.06 -3.61 15.83
N ASN A 56 -10.47 -2.59 16.45
CA ASN A 56 -11.21 -1.49 17.05
C ASN A 56 -11.86 -0.60 15.96
N PRO A 57 -12.95 0.13 16.29
CA PRO A 57 -13.48 1.17 15.42
C PRO A 57 -12.43 2.24 15.13
N LYS A 58 -12.35 2.63 13.86
CA LYS A 58 -11.42 3.63 13.34
C LYS A 58 -12.15 4.63 12.47
N LEU A 59 -11.71 5.88 12.54
CA LEU A 59 -12.16 6.95 11.67
C LEU A 59 -10.93 7.57 11.02
N VAL A 60 -10.93 7.63 9.69
CA VAL A 60 -9.81 8.20 8.90
C VAL A 60 -10.35 9.21 7.92
N TYR A 61 -9.68 10.36 7.83
CA TYR A 61 -10.06 11.41 6.88
C TYR A 61 -8.85 12.26 6.50
N LEU A 62 -8.99 12.94 5.36
CA LEU A 62 -8.03 13.91 4.85
C LEU A 62 -8.52 15.32 5.14
N THR A 63 -7.62 16.16 5.63
CA THR A 63 -7.87 17.59 5.84
C THR A 63 -7.34 18.42 4.66
N LYS A 64 -7.75 19.69 4.57
CA LYS A 64 -7.33 20.60 3.48
C LYS A 64 -5.84 20.99 3.54
N ASP A 65 -5.20 20.82 4.69
CA ASP A 65 -3.76 21.04 4.94
C ASP A 65 -2.92 19.76 4.71
N ASP A 66 -3.34 18.90 3.77
CA ASP A 66 -2.61 17.69 3.38
C ASP A 66 -2.19 16.82 4.57
N THR A 67 -3.12 16.60 5.50
CA THR A 67 -2.90 15.78 6.69
C THR A 67 -3.92 14.65 6.75
N VAL A 68 -3.44 13.43 7.04
CA VAL A 68 -4.28 12.30 7.41
C VAL A 68 -4.57 12.39 8.89
N CYS A 69 -5.84 12.50 9.23
CA CYS A 69 -6.32 12.37 10.59
C CYS A 69 -6.82 10.94 10.81
N TYR A 70 -6.36 10.32 11.89
CA TYR A 70 -6.72 8.96 12.28
C TYR A 70 -7.16 8.96 13.74
N LEU A 71 -8.32 8.36 13.98
CA LEU A 71 -8.89 8.17 15.31
C LEU A 71 -9.19 6.68 15.50
N GLU A 72 -8.79 6.10 16.63
CA GLU A 72 -9.09 4.71 17.00
C GLU A 72 -9.65 4.63 18.41
N LEU A 73 -10.80 4.00 18.57
CA LEU A 73 -11.43 3.79 19.87
C LEU A 73 -10.96 2.50 20.52
N LYS A 74 -10.12 2.59 21.55
CA LYS A 74 -9.66 1.46 22.36
C LYS A 74 -10.42 1.42 23.68
N GLY A 75 -11.58 0.75 23.68
CA GLY A 75 -12.50 0.79 24.82
C GLY A 75 -13.03 2.21 25.04
N ARG A 76 -12.61 2.86 26.14
CA ARG A 76 -12.96 4.26 26.47
C ARG A 76 -11.84 5.27 26.17
N HIS A 77 -10.78 4.84 25.48
CA HIS A 77 -9.66 5.71 25.14
C HIS A 77 -9.64 5.97 23.64
N LEU A 78 -9.53 7.24 23.27
CA LEU A 78 -9.34 7.64 21.89
C LEU A 78 -7.85 7.82 21.60
N VAL A 79 -7.33 7.03 20.67
CA VAL A 79 -6.00 7.26 20.10
C VAL A 79 -6.17 8.17 18.88
N SER A 80 -5.56 9.35 18.91
CA SER A 80 -5.58 10.31 17.81
C SER A 80 -4.19 10.48 17.22
N LYS A 81 -4.09 10.44 15.89
CA LYS A 81 -2.85 10.67 15.15
C LYS A 81 -3.12 11.62 13.99
N ARG A 82 -2.20 12.56 13.77
CA ARG A 82 -2.18 13.48 12.63
C ARG A 82 -0.88 13.28 11.87
N VAL A 83 -1.00 12.85 10.62
CA VAL A 83 0.15 12.48 9.79
C VAL A 83 0.15 13.37 8.55
N PRO A 84 1.07 14.35 8.47
CA PRO A 84 1.25 15.12 7.25
C PRO A 84 1.56 14.20 6.08
N LEU A 85 0.92 14.39 4.93
CA LEU A 85 1.11 13.54 3.76
C LEU A 85 2.59 13.47 3.33
N GLY A 86 3.31 14.59 3.45
CA GLY A 86 4.74 14.67 3.18
C GLY A 86 5.63 13.85 4.12
N SER A 87 5.11 13.34 5.24
CA SER A 87 5.85 12.48 6.19
C SER A 87 5.67 10.98 5.92
N ILE A 88 4.73 10.62 5.02
CA ILE A 88 4.48 9.24 4.62
C ILE A 88 5.67 8.72 3.81
N LEU A 89 6.14 7.54 4.19
CA LEU A 89 7.28 6.84 3.60
C LEU A 89 6.83 5.71 2.68
N CYS A 90 5.69 5.08 3.00
CA CYS A 90 5.14 3.99 2.23
C CYS A 90 3.64 3.85 2.53
N LEU A 91 2.84 3.66 1.49
CA LEU A 91 1.46 3.20 1.60
C LEU A 91 1.42 1.71 1.26
N GLU A 92 0.89 0.90 2.16
CA GLU A 92 0.62 -0.51 1.91
C GLU A 92 -0.90 -0.73 1.80
N HIS A 93 -1.32 -1.38 0.73
CA HIS A 93 -2.70 -1.81 0.51
C HIS A 93 -2.71 -3.32 0.29
N GLY A 94 -3.22 -4.05 1.27
CA GLY A 94 -3.32 -5.50 1.21
C GLY A 94 -4.74 -5.99 1.08
N THR A 95 -4.92 -7.05 0.32
CA THR A 95 -6.20 -7.73 0.11
C THR A 95 -5.95 -9.24 0.27
N PHE A 96 -6.75 -9.93 1.06
CA PHE A 96 -6.74 -11.38 1.20
C PHE A 96 -8.15 -11.89 1.48
N LEU A 97 -8.77 -12.53 0.47
CA LEU A 97 -10.19 -12.93 0.54
C LEU A 97 -11.07 -11.71 0.89
N LEU A 98 -11.88 -11.82 1.95
CA LEU A 98 -12.73 -10.74 2.45
C LEU A 98 -12.01 -9.77 3.40
N TYR A 99 -10.75 -9.99 3.71
CA TYR A 99 -9.97 -9.12 4.59
C TYR A 99 -9.07 -8.20 3.77
N SER A 100 -9.24 -6.89 3.94
CA SER A 100 -8.38 -5.87 3.35
C SER A 100 -7.86 -4.90 4.40
N TRP A 101 -6.77 -4.22 4.07
CA TRP A 101 -6.22 -3.17 4.92
C TRP A 101 -5.49 -2.10 4.13
N VAL A 102 -5.53 -0.87 4.64
CA VAL A 102 -4.64 0.22 4.25
C VAL A 102 -3.75 0.55 5.44
N LYS A 103 -2.44 0.56 5.19
CA LYS A 103 -1.42 0.92 6.18
C LYS A 103 -0.57 2.06 5.66
N LEU A 104 -0.45 3.12 6.44
CA LEU A 104 0.44 4.24 6.16
C LEU A 104 1.63 4.13 7.08
N ILE A 105 2.83 3.95 6.53
CA ILE A 105 4.09 4.00 7.25
C ILE A 105 4.61 5.43 7.13
N TYR A 106 4.87 6.09 8.25
CA TYR A 106 5.31 7.48 8.27
C TYR A 106 6.45 7.67 9.28
N SER A 107 7.15 8.80 9.15
CA SER A 107 8.15 9.21 10.13
C SER A 107 7.81 10.59 10.68
N GLN A 108 7.81 10.72 12.00
CA GLN A 108 7.57 11.97 12.71
C GLN A 108 8.51 12.05 13.92
N ASN A 109 9.20 13.17 14.10
CA ASN A 109 10.19 13.37 15.16
C ASN A 109 11.25 12.26 15.22
N ASN A 110 11.75 11.82 14.07
CA ASN A 110 12.70 10.70 13.89
C ASN A 110 12.20 9.32 14.36
N ASN A 111 10.94 9.19 14.80
CA ASN A 111 10.32 7.91 15.10
C ASN A 111 9.51 7.42 13.90
N GLN A 112 9.56 6.11 13.68
CA GLN A 112 8.70 5.44 12.72
C GLN A 112 7.45 4.93 13.44
N ASP A 113 6.31 5.15 12.82
CA ASP A 113 5.05 4.61 13.28
C ASP A 113 4.15 4.31 12.06
N PHE A 114 2.99 3.74 12.31
CA PHE A 114 2.03 3.46 11.26
C PHE A 114 0.58 3.73 11.70
N LEU A 115 -0.23 3.99 10.69
CA LEU A 115 -1.69 3.93 10.76
C LEU A 115 -2.11 2.65 10.05
N LEU A 116 -3.08 1.91 10.60
CA LEU A 116 -3.63 0.72 9.97
C LEU A 116 -5.15 0.81 10.04
N VAL A 117 -5.82 0.67 8.91
CA VAL A 117 -7.28 0.56 8.83
C VAL A 117 -7.60 -0.75 8.14
N GLU A 118 -8.19 -1.68 8.88
CA GLU A 118 -8.71 -2.95 8.38
C GLU A 118 -10.19 -2.84 8.00
N PHE A 119 -10.60 -3.52 6.93
CA PHE A 119 -11.97 -3.46 6.42
C PHE A 119 -12.30 -4.67 5.54
N ASN A 120 -13.59 -4.83 5.22
CA ASN A 120 -14.06 -5.87 4.31
C ASN A 120 -13.70 -5.54 2.86
N SER A 121 -13.08 -6.46 2.12
CA SER A 121 -12.74 -6.27 0.70
C SER A 121 -13.96 -5.90 -0.17
N VAL A 122 -15.18 -6.23 0.24
CA VAL A 122 -16.43 -5.83 -0.45
C VAL A 122 -16.55 -4.31 -0.60
N VAL A 123 -16.02 -3.55 0.37
CA VAL A 123 -16.08 -2.07 0.36
C VAL A 123 -14.74 -1.45 -0.02
N GLU A 124 -13.82 -2.18 -0.68
CA GLU A 124 -12.50 -1.66 -1.10
C GLU A 124 -12.61 -0.35 -1.90
N GLU A 125 -13.68 -0.20 -2.70
CA GLU A 125 -13.93 0.96 -3.54
C GLU A 125 -13.99 2.29 -2.76
N ILE A 126 -14.43 2.31 -1.49
CA ILE A 126 -14.47 3.54 -0.69
C ILE A 126 -13.08 3.95 -0.19
N PHE A 127 -12.10 3.04 -0.20
CA PHE A 127 -10.71 3.35 0.16
C PHE A 127 -9.88 3.79 -1.04
N LEU A 128 -10.29 3.47 -2.27
CA LEU A 128 -9.51 3.81 -3.46
C LEU A 128 -9.30 5.33 -3.64
N PRO A 129 -10.29 6.21 -3.43
CA PRO A 129 -10.05 7.66 -3.49
C PRO A 129 -9.06 8.13 -2.42
N PHE A 130 -9.15 7.60 -1.20
CA PHE A 130 -8.19 7.91 -0.13
C PHE A 130 -6.76 7.48 -0.50
N ILE A 131 -6.58 6.24 -0.96
CA ILE A 131 -5.29 5.71 -1.43
C ILE A 131 -4.73 6.57 -2.56
N LYS A 132 -5.58 6.93 -3.53
CA LYS A 132 -5.20 7.76 -4.67
C LYS A 132 -4.74 9.13 -4.22
N THR A 133 -5.47 9.81 -3.33
CA THR A 133 -5.08 11.14 -2.84
C THR A 133 -3.76 11.10 -2.07
N VAL A 134 -3.56 10.08 -1.21
CA VAL A 134 -2.28 9.89 -0.53
C VAL A 134 -1.15 9.68 -1.53
N ARG A 135 -1.31 8.82 -2.54
CA ARG A 135 -0.29 8.61 -3.57
C ARG A 135 -0.03 9.86 -4.41
N GLN A 136 -1.06 10.63 -4.73
CA GLN A 136 -0.90 11.90 -5.46
C GLN A 136 -0.11 12.93 -4.65
N SER A 137 -0.14 12.88 -3.32
CA SER A 137 0.69 13.78 -2.49
C SER A 137 2.20 13.50 -2.58
N PHE A 138 2.60 12.34 -3.11
CA PHE A 138 4.01 12.02 -3.35
C PHE A 138 4.64 12.95 -4.39
N LEU A 139 3.79 13.60 -5.19
CA LEU A 139 4.12 14.59 -6.19
C LEU A 139 4.34 15.94 -5.52
N LYS A 140 5.60 16.24 -5.15
CA LYS A 140 5.94 17.61 -4.74
C LYS A 140 5.87 18.54 -5.96
N GLY A 141 4.76 19.28 -6.12
CA GLY A 141 4.63 20.36 -7.09
C GLY A 141 3.16 20.61 -7.50
N PRO A 142 2.80 21.84 -7.98
CA PRO A 142 1.48 22.12 -8.49
C PRO A 142 1.33 21.46 -9.87
N VAL A 143 1.04 20.17 -9.89
CA VAL A 143 0.73 19.48 -11.15
C VAL A 143 -0.77 19.60 -11.38
N PHE A 144 -1.14 20.68 -12.06
CA PHE A 144 -2.27 20.62 -12.98
C PHE A 144 -2.00 19.45 -13.92
N TYR A 145 -2.62 18.30 -13.64
CA TYR A 145 -2.82 17.28 -14.65
C TYR A 145 -3.76 17.88 -15.70
N LYS A 146 -3.19 18.63 -16.65
CA LYS A 146 -3.78 18.67 -17.98
C LYS A 146 -3.65 17.24 -18.48
N SER A 147 -4.77 16.54 -18.47
CA SER A 147 -4.97 15.21 -19.02
C SER A 147 -4.09 14.99 -20.25
N VAL A 148 -2.96 14.30 -20.09
CA VAL A 148 -2.21 13.81 -21.25
C VAL A 148 -2.88 12.48 -21.59
N PRO A 149 -3.51 12.34 -22.77
CA PRO A 149 -4.19 11.11 -23.13
C PRO A 149 -3.24 9.93 -22.97
N LYS A 150 -3.72 8.83 -22.37
CA LYS A 150 -3.01 7.55 -22.34
C LYS A 150 -2.43 7.26 -23.72
N THR A 151 -1.13 7.38 -23.89
CA THR A 151 -0.45 6.77 -25.02
C THR A 151 -0.44 5.27 -24.79
N TYR A 152 -1.00 4.52 -25.73
CA TYR A 152 -1.17 3.06 -25.72
C TYR A 152 0.15 2.25 -25.59
N GLY A 153 1.30 2.88 -25.32
CA GLY A 153 2.64 2.26 -25.28
C GLY A 153 3.15 1.84 -23.89
N ASP A 154 2.56 2.31 -22.79
CA ASP A 154 3.07 1.98 -21.44
C ASP A 154 2.79 0.53 -21.02
N GLU A 155 1.79 -0.11 -21.62
CA GLU A 155 1.48 -1.51 -21.35
C GLU A 155 2.57 -2.45 -21.87
N GLU A 156 3.34 -2.06 -22.89
CA GLU A 156 4.38 -2.91 -23.49
C GLU A 156 5.42 -3.37 -22.47
N LYS A 157 5.79 -2.49 -21.52
CA LYS A 157 6.82 -2.76 -20.51
C LYS A 157 6.42 -3.84 -19.49
N TYR A 158 5.13 -4.15 -19.38
CA TYR A 158 4.62 -5.24 -18.54
C TYR A 158 3.70 -6.21 -19.29
N ALA A 159 3.57 -6.08 -20.62
CA ALA A 159 2.73 -6.94 -21.45
C ALA A 159 3.17 -8.40 -21.44
N PHE A 160 4.45 -8.68 -21.17
CA PHE A 160 4.95 -10.05 -20.99
C PHE A 160 4.21 -10.80 -19.87
N LEU A 161 3.67 -10.10 -18.87
CA LEU A 161 2.87 -10.69 -17.80
C LEU A 161 1.56 -11.30 -18.31
N LEU A 162 1.04 -10.89 -19.47
CA LEU A 162 -0.13 -11.55 -20.08
C LEU A 162 0.12 -13.05 -20.30
N ARG A 163 1.38 -13.42 -20.59
CA ARG A 163 1.79 -14.81 -20.83
C ARG A 163 2.35 -15.47 -19.57
N GLU A 164 3.16 -14.75 -18.80
CA GLU A 164 3.85 -15.29 -17.62
C GLU A 164 2.92 -15.44 -16.41
N ASP A 165 2.13 -14.41 -16.11
CA ASP A 165 1.22 -14.41 -14.96
C ASP A 165 0.11 -13.34 -15.13
N PHE A 166 -1.04 -13.77 -15.66
CA PHE A 166 -2.18 -12.89 -15.93
C PHE A 166 -2.75 -12.23 -14.66
N LYS A 167 -2.56 -12.83 -13.48
CA LYS A 167 -2.98 -12.24 -12.21
C LYS A 167 -2.10 -11.03 -11.88
N PHE A 168 -0.78 -11.16 -12.00
CA PHE A 168 0.14 -10.03 -11.84
C PHE A 168 -0.02 -8.97 -12.93
N TYR A 169 -0.38 -9.34 -14.17
CA TYR A 169 -0.77 -8.37 -15.19
C TYR A 169 -1.93 -7.47 -14.72
N ASN A 170 -3.01 -8.09 -14.21
CA ASN A 170 -4.17 -7.34 -13.71
C ASN A 170 -3.84 -6.50 -12.48
N TYR A 171 -3.00 -7.00 -11.57
CA TYR A 171 -2.58 -6.22 -10.41
C TYR A 171 -1.66 -5.08 -10.78
N CYS A 172 -0.74 -5.25 -11.74
CA CYS A 172 0.06 -4.17 -12.28
C CYS A 172 -0.86 -3.05 -12.80
N ARG A 173 -1.79 -3.39 -13.69
CA ARG A 173 -2.73 -2.42 -14.29
C ARG A 173 -3.59 -1.69 -13.25
N LYS A 174 -4.05 -2.39 -12.21
CA LYS A 174 -4.84 -1.79 -11.12
C LYS A 174 -4.01 -0.95 -10.14
N SER A 175 -2.70 -1.16 -10.08
CA SER A 175 -1.82 -0.46 -9.15
C SER A 175 -1.29 0.85 -9.72
N LEU A 176 -1.33 1.08 -11.02
CA LEU A 176 -0.83 2.32 -11.63
C LEU A 176 -1.85 3.46 -11.48
N LEU A 177 -1.35 4.66 -11.15
CA LEU A 177 -2.14 5.89 -11.26
C LEU A 177 -2.44 6.20 -12.74
N PRO A 178 -3.49 6.99 -13.03
CA PRO A 178 -3.68 7.53 -14.38
C PRO A 178 -2.42 8.26 -14.85
N GLU A 179 -2.01 8.01 -16.11
CA GLU A 179 -0.85 8.66 -16.76
C GLU A 179 0.53 8.30 -16.15
N GLU A 180 0.58 7.27 -15.31
CA GLU A 180 1.83 6.79 -14.75
C GLU A 180 2.61 5.93 -15.75
N GLU A 181 3.76 6.43 -16.19
CA GLU A 181 4.68 5.67 -17.04
C GLU A 181 5.49 4.69 -16.20
N VAL A 182 5.37 3.39 -16.53
CA VAL A 182 6.30 2.35 -16.04
C VAL A 182 7.65 2.55 -16.71
N ILE A 183 8.76 2.58 -15.97
CA ILE A 183 10.12 2.66 -16.49
C ILE A 183 10.77 1.28 -16.52
N TYR A 184 10.65 0.54 -15.41
CA TYR A 184 11.08 -0.85 -15.30
C TYR A 184 10.01 -1.72 -14.65
N CYS A 185 10.03 -2.99 -15.02
CA CYS A 185 9.13 -4.03 -14.50
C CYS A 185 9.93 -5.32 -14.28
N PHE A 186 10.05 -5.75 -13.03
CA PHE A 186 10.74 -6.97 -12.64
C PHE A 186 9.77 -7.94 -12.02
N TYR A 187 9.53 -9.06 -12.70
CA TYR A 187 8.68 -10.13 -12.19
C TYR A 187 9.51 -11.31 -11.69
N GLN A 188 9.32 -11.67 -10.43
CA GLN A 188 9.87 -12.89 -9.87
C GLN A 188 8.72 -13.90 -9.67
N PRO A 189 8.67 -15.01 -10.42
CA PRO A 189 7.74 -16.09 -10.14
C PRO A 189 8.12 -16.83 -8.84
N GLU A 190 7.15 -17.53 -8.26
CA GLU A 190 7.34 -18.37 -7.08
C GLU A 190 8.50 -19.36 -7.28
N VAL A 191 9.43 -19.36 -6.32
CA VAL A 191 10.50 -20.36 -6.22
C VAL A 191 10.20 -21.28 -5.06
N TYR A 192 10.17 -22.58 -5.31
CA TYR A 192 9.98 -23.60 -4.30
C TYR A 192 11.04 -24.70 -4.42
N ILE A 193 11.35 -25.34 -3.30
CA ILE A 193 12.07 -26.62 -3.28
C ILE A 193 11.08 -27.76 -3.12
N ARG A 194 11.40 -28.91 -3.71
CA ARG A 194 10.69 -30.16 -3.44
C ARG A 194 11.22 -30.72 -2.12
N TRP A 195 10.35 -30.86 -1.13
CA TRP A 195 10.63 -31.48 0.16
C TRP A 195 9.92 -32.83 0.21
N LEU A 196 10.68 -33.93 0.11
CA LEU A 196 10.17 -35.24 -0.34
C LEU A 196 9.56 -35.11 -1.77
N TYR A 197 9.47 -36.21 -2.53
CA TYR A 197 9.15 -36.15 -3.97
C TYR A 197 7.85 -35.39 -4.35
N PHE A 198 6.94 -35.17 -3.39
CA PHE A 198 5.61 -34.60 -3.63
C PHE A 198 5.33 -33.27 -2.92
N PHE A 199 5.99 -32.92 -1.80
CA PHE A 199 5.69 -31.65 -1.12
C PHE A 199 6.54 -30.53 -1.70
N LYS A 200 5.92 -29.35 -1.85
CA LYS A 200 6.62 -28.14 -2.28
C LYS A 200 6.70 -27.19 -1.09
N LYS A 201 7.90 -26.70 -0.79
CA LYS A 201 8.13 -25.63 0.16
C LYS A 201 8.51 -24.37 -0.60
N VAL A 202 7.64 -23.36 -0.57
CA VAL A 202 7.91 -22.04 -1.15
C VAL A 202 9.06 -21.40 -0.39
N ILE A 203 10.07 -20.95 -1.12
CA ILE A 203 11.22 -20.21 -0.60
C ILE A 203 11.07 -18.72 -0.91
N CYS A 204 10.55 -18.40 -2.09
CA CYS A 204 10.31 -17.04 -2.53
C CYS A 204 8.92 -16.99 -3.17
N PRO A 205 7.95 -16.23 -2.61
CA PRO A 205 6.65 -16.06 -3.24
C PRO A 205 6.76 -15.23 -4.52
N SER A 206 5.76 -15.34 -5.39
CA SER A 206 5.68 -14.48 -6.57
C SER A 206 5.58 -13.01 -6.15
N HIS A 207 6.35 -12.15 -6.80
CA HIS A 207 6.27 -10.70 -6.60
C HIS A 207 6.71 -9.92 -7.83
N LEU A 208 6.32 -8.65 -7.87
CA LEU A 208 6.58 -7.70 -8.94
C LEU A 208 7.15 -6.41 -8.34
N LEU A 209 8.21 -5.87 -8.94
CA LEU A 209 8.71 -4.53 -8.68
C LEU A 209 8.54 -3.69 -9.94
N LEU A 210 7.84 -2.56 -9.79
CA LEU A 210 7.70 -1.55 -10.83
C LEU A 210 8.46 -0.30 -10.38
N LEU A 211 9.26 0.26 -11.29
CA LEU A 211 9.74 1.64 -11.16
C LEU A 211 8.90 2.52 -12.07
N THR A 212 8.31 3.57 -11.54
CA THR A 212 7.63 4.60 -12.32
C THR A 212 8.40 5.92 -12.25
N ARG A 213 7.83 7.00 -12.79
CA ARG A 213 8.41 8.34 -12.63
C ARG A 213 8.32 8.87 -11.19
N GLN A 214 7.43 8.32 -10.37
CA GLN A 214 7.01 8.93 -9.11
C GLN A 214 7.27 8.02 -7.90
N GLU A 215 7.16 6.71 -8.09
CA GLU A 215 7.27 5.73 -7.01
C GLU A 215 7.87 4.40 -7.46
N LEU A 216 8.32 3.63 -6.47
CA LEU A 216 8.49 2.19 -6.57
C LEU A 216 7.19 1.53 -6.10
N ILE A 217 6.66 0.61 -6.92
CA ILE A 217 5.48 -0.19 -6.57
C ILE A 217 5.92 -1.64 -6.42
N LEU A 218 5.71 -2.20 -5.23
CA LEU A 218 5.96 -3.62 -4.94
C LEU A 218 4.63 -4.34 -4.82
N LEU A 219 4.43 -5.39 -5.61
CA LEU A 219 3.29 -6.29 -5.50
C LEU A 219 3.79 -7.64 -5.03
N GLU A 220 3.31 -8.12 -3.89
CA GLU A 220 3.77 -9.37 -3.28
C GLU A 220 2.58 -10.30 -3.05
N GLU A 221 2.66 -11.51 -3.56
CA GLU A 221 1.67 -12.54 -3.26
C GLU A 221 1.89 -13.04 -1.83
N ARG A 222 0.87 -12.91 -0.98
CA ARG A 222 0.96 -13.44 0.37
C ARG A 222 0.83 -14.96 0.33
N PRO A 223 1.78 -15.74 0.89
CA PRO A 223 1.59 -17.16 1.07
C PRO A 223 0.44 -17.37 2.06
N GLY A 224 -0.59 -18.11 1.64
CA GLY A 224 -1.70 -18.47 2.51
C GLY A 224 -1.25 -19.32 3.70
N LEU A 225 -2.06 -19.34 4.76
CA LEU A 225 -1.93 -20.37 5.80
C LEU A 225 -2.40 -21.70 5.19
N GLY A 226 -1.49 -22.43 4.55
CA GLY A 226 -1.75 -23.73 3.94
C GLY A 226 -1.62 -23.78 2.41
N ALA A 227 -1.76 -24.98 1.85
CA ALA A 227 -1.42 -25.30 0.46
C ALA A 227 -2.38 -24.72 -0.63
N SER A 228 -3.43 -23.98 -0.28
CA SER A 228 -4.55 -23.72 -1.21
C SER A 228 -5.06 -22.29 -1.34
N SER A 229 -4.54 -21.26 -0.65
CA SER A 229 -5.07 -19.89 -0.79
C SER A 229 -4.05 -18.87 -1.32
N LYS A 230 -3.69 -19.03 -2.60
CA LYS A 230 -2.95 -18.04 -3.42
C LYS A 230 -3.86 -16.90 -3.91
N TYR A 231 -4.57 -16.23 -3.00
CA TYR A 231 -5.54 -15.18 -3.38
C TYR A 231 -5.25 -13.82 -2.76
N GLY A 232 -4.19 -13.70 -1.95
CA GLY A 232 -3.78 -12.42 -1.39
C GLY A 232 -2.80 -11.66 -2.27
N ILE A 233 -2.88 -10.33 -2.25
CA ILE A 233 -1.85 -9.45 -2.78
C ILE A 233 -1.61 -8.31 -1.80
N ILE A 234 -0.33 -7.99 -1.59
CA ILE A 234 0.09 -6.81 -0.84
C ILE A 234 0.73 -5.86 -1.83
N ARG A 235 0.24 -4.62 -1.87
CA ARG A 235 0.75 -3.56 -2.75
C ARG A 235 1.43 -2.53 -1.87
N LYS A 236 2.71 -2.24 -2.10
CA LYS A 236 3.44 -1.18 -1.40
C LYS A 236 3.80 -0.11 -2.40
N TYR A 237 3.45 1.12 -2.09
CA TYR A 237 3.68 2.31 -2.89
C TYR A 237 4.70 3.17 -2.14
N ILE A 238 5.91 3.27 -2.69
CA ILE A 238 7.05 3.93 -2.05
C ILE A 238 7.44 5.14 -2.90
N PRO A 239 7.23 6.37 -2.43
CA PRO A 239 7.61 7.56 -3.17
C PRO A 239 9.11 7.56 -3.48
N LEU A 240 9.52 7.91 -4.71
CA LEU A 240 10.95 7.94 -5.06
C LEU A 240 11.73 8.97 -4.25
N ASN A 241 11.11 10.08 -3.88
CA ASN A 241 11.72 11.09 -3.01
C ASN A 241 11.91 10.63 -1.56
N LYS A 242 11.44 9.42 -1.21
CA LYS A 242 11.67 8.76 0.09
C LYS A 242 12.64 7.58 0.01
N VAL A 243 13.05 7.16 -1.19
CA VAL A 243 14.05 6.10 -1.38
C VAL A 243 15.43 6.73 -1.26
N ASP A 244 16.23 6.30 -0.29
CA ASP A 244 17.61 6.75 -0.08
C ASP A 244 18.59 6.06 -1.02
N GLY A 245 18.34 4.80 -1.32
CA GLY A 245 19.15 4.05 -2.27
C GLY A 245 18.67 2.63 -2.43
N LEU A 246 19.25 1.97 -3.44
CA LEU A 246 19.07 0.56 -3.69
C LEU A 246 20.41 -0.13 -3.53
N ARG A 247 20.45 -1.23 -2.78
CA ARG A 247 21.65 -2.07 -2.66
C ARG A 247 21.35 -3.43 -3.25
N LEU A 248 22.30 -3.92 -4.03
CA LEU A 248 22.25 -5.23 -4.66
C LEU A 248 23.29 -6.11 -3.99
N SER A 249 22.88 -7.28 -3.54
CA SER A 249 23.78 -8.30 -3.00
C SER A 249 23.38 -9.68 -3.50
N GLN A 250 24.35 -10.56 -3.66
CA GLN A 250 24.08 -11.97 -3.96
C GLN A 250 23.89 -12.72 -2.64
N MET A 251 22.88 -13.58 -2.59
CA MET A 251 22.64 -14.45 -1.44
C MET A 251 22.13 -15.81 -1.89
N ASN A 252 22.34 -16.83 -1.08
CA ASN A 252 21.84 -18.17 -1.35
C ASN A 252 20.80 -18.56 -0.28
N ILE A 253 19.70 -19.17 -0.70
CA ILE A 253 18.80 -19.88 0.21
C ILE A 253 18.90 -21.37 -0.10
N GLY A 254 19.63 -22.09 0.76
CA GLY A 254 20.11 -23.42 0.43
C GLY A 254 21.12 -23.33 -0.72
N GLU A 255 20.88 -24.07 -1.80
CA GLU A 255 21.72 -24.08 -3.00
C GLU A 255 21.20 -23.15 -4.11
N ILE A 256 20.09 -22.43 -3.88
CA ILE A 256 19.47 -21.57 -4.88
C ILE A 256 20.00 -20.15 -4.73
N PRO A 257 20.64 -19.57 -5.78
CA PRO A 257 21.13 -18.21 -5.75
C PRO A 257 20.00 -17.20 -6.02
N PHE A 258 20.05 -16.09 -5.30
CA PHE A 258 19.17 -14.95 -5.41
C PHE A 258 19.98 -13.64 -5.44
N LEU A 259 19.50 -12.70 -6.23
CA LEU A 259 19.82 -11.29 -6.12
C LEU A 259 18.91 -10.66 -5.06
N SER A 260 19.47 -10.30 -3.91
CA SER A 260 18.80 -9.49 -2.91
C SER A 260 18.81 -8.03 -3.34
N VAL A 261 17.63 -7.43 -3.40
CA VAL A 261 17.40 -6.02 -3.71
C VAL A 261 16.89 -5.35 -2.43
N GLU A 262 17.76 -4.55 -1.81
CA GLU A 262 17.45 -3.80 -0.60
C GLU A 262 17.06 -2.36 -0.96
N ILE A 263 15.83 -1.97 -0.65
CA ILE A 263 15.29 -0.64 -0.86
C ILE A 263 15.36 0.12 0.46
N GLY A 264 16.36 0.98 0.62
CA GLY A 264 16.52 1.83 1.78
C GLY A 264 15.68 3.10 1.66
N LEU A 265 14.98 3.47 2.73
CA LEU A 265 14.20 4.71 2.82
C LEU A 265 14.89 5.76 3.69
N SER A 266 14.44 7.02 3.58
CA SER A 266 14.94 8.20 4.30
C SER A 266 14.97 8.15 5.83
N ASN A 267 14.44 7.09 6.42
CA ASN A 267 14.39 6.86 7.87
C ASN A 267 15.15 5.58 8.29
N ASN A 268 16.02 5.04 7.44
CA ASN A 268 16.70 3.75 7.62
C ASN A 268 15.78 2.52 7.62
N THR A 269 14.50 2.64 7.25
CA THR A 269 13.69 1.45 6.94
C THR A 269 14.22 0.81 5.65
N THR A 270 14.32 -0.51 5.64
CA THR A 270 14.72 -1.27 4.45
C THR A 270 13.65 -2.29 4.08
N PHE A 271 13.26 -2.31 2.81
CA PHE A 271 12.52 -3.43 2.23
C PHE A 271 13.47 -4.33 1.46
N ILE A 272 13.34 -5.64 1.60
CA ILE A 272 14.18 -6.61 0.90
C ILE A 272 13.28 -7.45 0.00
N GLN A 273 13.68 -7.59 -1.26
CA GLN A 273 13.02 -8.48 -2.22
C GLN A 273 14.07 -9.35 -2.91
N LEU A 274 13.70 -10.58 -3.26
CA LEU A 274 14.62 -11.58 -3.77
C LEU A 274 14.31 -11.88 -5.23
N PHE A 275 15.23 -11.55 -6.12
CA PHE A 275 15.07 -11.76 -7.55
C PHE A 275 16.01 -12.85 -8.05
N SER A 276 15.69 -13.44 -9.20
CA SER A 276 16.62 -14.28 -9.93
C SER A 276 17.88 -13.46 -10.30
N PRO A 277 19.09 -14.03 -10.17
CA PRO A 277 20.32 -13.34 -10.58
C PRO A 277 20.34 -12.86 -12.03
N ARG A 278 19.48 -13.42 -12.90
CA ARG A 278 19.30 -12.96 -14.29
C ARG A 278 18.94 -11.47 -14.42
N TYR A 279 18.36 -10.88 -13.38
CA TYR A 279 17.96 -9.47 -13.38
C TYR A 279 19.08 -8.51 -12.98
N GLN A 280 20.27 -9.00 -12.62
CA GLN A 280 21.35 -8.16 -12.07
C GLN A 280 21.70 -6.96 -12.95
N GLU A 281 21.95 -7.17 -14.24
CA GLU A 281 22.32 -6.08 -15.16
C GLU A 281 21.20 -5.04 -15.29
N ALA A 282 19.95 -5.48 -15.40
CA ALA A 282 18.79 -4.60 -15.51
C ALA A 282 18.54 -3.81 -14.20
N PHE A 283 18.79 -4.41 -13.03
CA PHE A 283 18.76 -3.69 -11.75
C PHE A 283 19.89 -2.66 -11.64
N LEU A 284 21.10 -2.98 -12.11
CA LEU A 284 22.21 -2.02 -12.14
C LEU A 284 21.88 -0.81 -13.03
N GLU A 285 21.28 -1.04 -14.21
CA GLU A 285 20.80 0.04 -15.08
C GLU A 285 19.75 0.91 -14.36
N MET A 286 18.81 0.27 -13.68
CA MET A 286 17.77 0.97 -12.91
C MET A 286 18.38 1.82 -11.77
N VAL A 287 19.30 1.26 -10.99
CA VAL A 287 19.98 1.95 -9.88
C VAL A 287 20.71 3.19 -10.41
N ASN A 288 21.44 3.04 -11.51
CA ASN A 288 22.15 4.16 -12.14
C ASN A 288 21.18 5.27 -12.58
N LYS A 289 20.04 4.93 -13.20
CA LYS A 289 19.01 5.91 -13.57
C LYS A 289 18.35 6.59 -12.37
N MET A 290 18.21 5.90 -11.24
CA MET A 290 17.66 6.49 -10.01
C MET A 290 18.65 7.48 -9.37
N SER A 291 19.95 7.15 -9.36
CA SER A 291 20.99 8.04 -8.83
C SER A 291 21.14 9.33 -9.63
N LEU A 292 20.89 9.30 -10.95
CA LEU A 292 20.96 10.49 -11.82
C LEU A 292 19.82 11.50 -11.61
N LYS A 293 18.74 11.12 -10.89
CA LYS A 293 17.57 11.98 -10.63
C LYS A 293 17.60 12.68 -9.27
N LYS A 294 18.57 12.36 -8.42
CA LYS A 294 18.76 12.99 -7.11
C LYS A 294 19.76 14.13 -7.20
#